data_AF-A0A931SZP9-F1
#
_entry.id   AF-A0A931SZP9-F1
#
_cell.length_a   1.000
_cell.length_b   1.000
_cell.length_c   1.000
_cell.angle_alpha   90.00
_cell.angle_beta   90.00
_cell.angle_gamma   90.00
#
_symmetry.space_group_name_H-M   'P 1'
#
loop_
_entity.id
_entity.type
_entity.pdbx_description
1 polymer ?
#
loop_
_entity_poly.entity_id
_entity_poly.type
_entity_poly.pdbx_seq_one_letter_code
_entity_poly.pdbx_strand_id
1 'polypeptide(L)'
;MRGLDKVEVFRLLADDLQQVKEMLISQKLYKGEPYIEVEPGAHHRDLVLIHRDEERKLDSKRVGLFLKAVHSLWRNPVRLRANGKTYSYDRRGLSTS
;
A
#
# COMPACT_ATOMS: atom_id res chain seq x y z
N MET A 1 -3.30 29.26 34.33
CA MET A 1 -2.37 29.54 33.22
C MET A 1 -2.05 28.24 32.49
N ARG A 2 -2.28 28.22 31.16
CA ARG A 2 -1.68 27.45 30.05
C ARG A 2 -0.91 26.15 30.40
N GLY A 3 -1.07 25.03 29.71
CA GLY A 3 -1.73 24.73 28.43
C GLY A 3 -2.01 23.22 28.33
N LEU A 4 -3.18 22.87 27.81
CA LEU A 4 -3.34 22.28 26.48
C LEU A 4 -2.85 20.84 26.38
N ASP A 5 -3.85 19.97 26.52
CA ASP A 5 -4.00 18.64 25.91
C ASP A 5 -3.10 18.39 24.69
N LYS A 6 -2.49 17.20 24.66
CA LYS A 6 -2.24 16.42 23.43
C LYS A 6 -1.72 15.03 23.78
N VAL A 7 -2.65 14.16 24.17
CA VAL A 7 -2.50 12.72 23.90
C VAL A 7 -3.50 12.37 22.82
N GLU A 8 -3.22 12.79 21.58
CA GLU A 8 -3.88 12.25 20.40
C GLU A 8 -2.99 11.13 19.83
N VAL A 9 -3.13 9.95 20.40
CA VAL A 9 -2.49 8.74 19.85
C VAL A 9 -3.43 8.14 18.80
N PHE A 10 -2.98 8.28 17.56
CA PHE A 10 -3.53 7.84 16.27
C PHE A 10 -4.34 6.53 16.29
N ARG A 11 -5.68 6.62 16.45
CA ARG A 11 -6.59 5.52 16.08
C ARG A 11 -6.80 5.38 14.57
N LEU A 12 -6.51 6.43 13.80
CA LEU A 12 -6.73 6.47 12.35
C LEU A 12 -5.83 5.50 11.54
N LEU A 13 -4.60 5.19 12.01
CA LEU A 13 -3.67 4.32 11.27
C LEU A 13 -4.07 2.84 11.27
N ALA A 14 -4.74 2.36 12.33
CA ALA A 14 -5.17 0.97 12.43
C ALA A 14 -6.40 0.71 11.57
N ASP A 15 -7.37 1.64 11.59
CA ASP A 15 -8.57 1.57 10.75
C ASP A 15 -8.24 1.76 9.27
N ASP A 16 -7.31 2.66 8.92
CA ASP A 16 -6.87 2.85 7.53
C ASP A 16 -6.13 1.61 7.00
N LEU A 17 -5.28 0.99 7.82
CA LEU A 17 -4.59 -0.24 7.44
C LEU A 17 -5.56 -1.43 7.31
N GLN A 18 -6.54 -1.54 8.21
CA GLN A 18 -7.57 -2.56 8.16
C GLN A 18 -8.44 -2.40 6.91
N GLN A 19 -8.83 -1.17 6.56
CA GLN A 19 -9.56 -0.87 5.31
C GLN A 19 -8.73 -1.21 4.07
N VAL A 20 -7.41 -0.95 4.08
CA VAL A 20 -6.53 -1.36 2.98
C VAL A 20 -6.47 -2.89 2.88
N LYS A 21 -6.35 -3.61 3.99
CA LYS A 21 -6.37 -5.08 4.01
C LYS A 21 -7.70 -5.64 3.51
N GLU A 22 -8.82 -5.10 3.99
CA GLU A 22 -10.16 -5.49 3.55
C GLU A 22 -10.38 -5.17 2.08
N MET A 23 -9.89 -4.04 1.58
CA MET A 23 -9.91 -3.72 0.16
C MET A 23 -9.08 -4.73 -0.64
N LEU A 24 -7.85 -5.06 -0.21
CA LEU A 24 -7.00 -6.04 -0.89
C LEU A 24 -7.67 -7.43 -0.95
N ILE A 25 -8.33 -7.85 0.13
CA ILE A 25 -9.07 -9.11 0.22
C ILE A 25 -10.35 -9.06 -0.64
N SER A 26 -11.12 -7.98 -0.54
CA SER A 26 -12.42 -7.79 -1.18
C SER A 26 -12.29 -7.59 -2.68
N GLN A 27 -11.24 -6.90 -3.12
CA GLN A 27 -11.10 -6.52 -4.51
C GLN A 27 -11.02 -7.73 -5.43
N LYS A 28 -10.58 -8.91 -4.95
CA LYS A 28 -10.39 -10.14 -5.76
C LYS A 28 -9.90 -9.80 -7.17
N LEU A 29 -9.09 -8.74 -7.28
CA LEU A 29 -8.77 -8.16 -8.57
C LEU A 29 -8.08 -9.29 -9.32
N TYR A 30 -8.47 -9.52 -10.56
CA TYR A 30 -7.92 -10.59 -11.37
C TYR A 30 -8.01 -12.00 -10.76
N LYS A 31 -9.10 -12.34 -10.05
CA LYS A 31 -9.32 -13.67 -9.41
C LYS A 31 -8.45 -13.96 -8.17
N GLY A 32 -7.98 -12.91 -7.48
CA GLY A 32 -7.12 -13.05 -6.30
C GLY A 32 -5.64 -12.75 -6.56
N GLU A 33 -5.36 -11.98 -7.61
CA GLU A 33 -4.02 -11.57 -7.99
C GLU A 33 -3.89 -10.03 -8.00
N PRO A 34 -2.74 -9.47 -7.62
CA PRO A 34 -1.54 -10.14 -7.10
C PRO A 34 -1.72 -10.76 -5.70
N TYR A 35 -0.95 -11.81 -5.39
CA TYR A 35 -0.87 -12.33 -4.02
C TYR A 35 0.06 -11.43 -3.21
N ILE A 36 -0.56 -10.51 -2.48
CA ILE A 36 0.13 -9.41 -1.79
C ILE A 36 0.19 -9.65 -0.30
N GLU A 37 1.41 -9.59 0.24
CA GLU A 37 1.64 -9.41 1.66
C GLU A 37 1.92 -7.95 1.98
N VAL A 38 1.43 -7.50 3.13
CA VAL A 38 1.64 -6.13 3.62
C VAL A 38 2.68 -6.17 4.72
N GLU A 39 3.83 -5.53 4.49
CA GLU A 39 4.84 -5.30 5.51
C GLU A 39 4.65 -3.91 6.14
N PRO A 40 4.72 -3.79 7.48
CA PRO A 40 4.85 -2.49 8.11
C PRO A 40 6.12 -1.81 7.60
N GLY A 41 6.01 -0.67 6.93
CA GLY A 41 7.16 0.10 6.48
C GLY A 41 8.01 0.61 7.66
N ALA A 42 9.27 0.95 7.39
CA ALA A 42 10.18 1.54 8.38
C ALA A 42 9.66 2.87 8.98
N HIS A 43 8.74 3.54 8.27
CA HIS A 43 7.99 4.69 8.76
C HIS A 43 6.51 4.35 8.81
N HIS A 44 5.83 4.75 9.89
CA HIS A 44 4.40 4.50 10.14
C HIS A 44 3.43 4.99 9.05
N ARG A 45 3.92 5.73 8.04
CA ARG A 45 3.15 6.26 6.91
C ARG A 45 3.44 5.56 5.59
N ASP A 46 4.46 4.72 5.53
CA ASP A 46 4.83 4.02 4.31
C ASP A 46 4.19 2.63 4.30
N LEU A 47 3.49 2.31 3.20
CA LEU A 47 2.92 0.98 3.00
C LEU A 47 3.78 0.19 2.02
N VAL A 48 4.30 -0.96 2.45
CA VAL A 48 5.09 -1.86 1.61
C VAL A 48 4.26 -3.10 1.30
N LEU A 49 4.10 -3.36 0.01
CA LEU A 49 3.40 -4.50 -0.56
C LEU A 49 4.43 -5.42 -1.21
N ILE A 50 4.25 -6.73 -1.04
CA ILE A 50 5.14 -7.74 -1.62
C ILE A 50 4.31 -8.73 -2.40
N HIS A 51 4.58 -8.85 -3.69
CA HIS A 51 4.04 -9.91 -4.53
C HIS A 51 4.83 -11.20 -4.29
N ARG A 52 4.19 -12.24 -3.74
CA ARG A 52 4.86 -13.51 -3.41
C ARG A 52 4.85 -14.55 -4.53
N ASP A 53 4.04 -14.36 -5.56
CA ASP A 53 4.00 -15.28 -6.70
C ASP A 53 5.11 -14.91 -7.70
N GLU A 54 6.33 -15.31 -7.36
CA GLU A 54 7.54 -15.00 -8.15
C GLU A 54 7.54 -15.67 -9.53
N GLU A 55 6.78 -16.74 -9.72
CA GLU A 55 6.62 -17.43 -11.01
C GLU A 55 5.75 -16.63 -11.98
N ARG A 56 4.92 -15.70 -11.47
CA ARG A 56 4.01 -14.90 -12.28
C ARG A 56 4.39 -13.44 -12.29
N LYS A 57 4.91 -13.02 -13.44
CA LYS A 57 5.18 -11.60 -13.70
C LYS A 57 3.89 -10.79 -13.77
N LEU A 58 3.83 -9.72 -12.98
CA LEU A 58 2.75 -8.75 -13.06
C LEU A 58 2.93 -7.83 -14.26
N ASP A 59 1.85 -7.60 -15.00
CA ASP A 59 1.84 -6.59 -16.06
C ASP A 59 2.07 -5.19 -15.46
N SER A 60 2.96 -4.42 -16.06
CA SER A 60 3.39 -3.12 -15.49
C SER A 60 2.27 -2.08 -15.49
N LYS A 61 1.35 -2.12 -16.47
CA LYS A 61 0.19 -1.24 -16.49
C LYS A 61 -0.78 -1.60 -15.36
N ARG A 62 -0.96 -2.90 -15.08
CA ARG A 62 -1.77 -3.37 -13.94
C ARG A 62 -1.17 -2.98 -12.59
N VAL A 63 0.16 -3.07 -12.45
CA VAL A 63 0.86 -2.60 -11.24
C VAL A 63 0.57 -1.14 -10.97
N GLY A 64 0.60 -0.28 -12.00
CA GLY A 64 0.27 1.14 -11.86
C GLY A 64 -1.16 1.40 -11.39
N LEU A 65 -2.15 0.68 -11.95
CA LEU A 65 -3.55 0.80 -11.54
C LEU A 65 -3.78 0.33 -10.11
N PHE A 66 -3.16 -0.80 -9.75
CA PHE A 66 -3.22 -1.36 -8.40
C PHE A 66 -2.64 -0.38 -7.37
N LEU A 67 -1.42 0.11 -7.60
CA LEU A 67 -0.77 1.06 -6.69
C LEU A 67 -1.54 2.38 -6.57
N LYS A 68 -2.14 2.87 -7.65
CA LYS A 68 -3.01 4.06 -7.62
C LYS A 68 -4.22 3.85 -6.72
N ALA A 69 -4.87 2.68 -6.80
CA ALA A 69 -6.03 2.35 -5.98
C ALA A 69 -5.64 2.29 -4.50
N VAL A 70 -4.56 1.58 -4.17
CA VAL A 70 -4.06 1.48 -2.79
C VAL A 70 -3.67 2.86 -2.25
N HIS A 71 -2.93 3.67 -3.02
CA HIS A 71 -2.54 5.03 -2.63
C HIS A 71 -3.76 5.93 -2.38
N SER A 72 -4.85 5.78 -3.15
CA SER A 72 -6.06 6.58 -2.97
C SER A 72 -6.74 6.33 -1.61
N LEU A 73 -6.63 5.10 -1.08
CA LEU A 73 -7.11 4.75 0.25
C LEU A 73 -6.11 5.11 1.35
N TRP A 74 -4.84 4.73 1.16
CA TRP A 74 -3.78 4.92 2.15
C TRP A 74 -3.35 6.39 2.32
N ARG A 75 -3.54 7.21 1.28
CA ARG A 75 -3.22 8.66 1.22
C ARG A 75 -1.76 9.03 1.49
N ASN A 76 -0.89 8.04 1.54
CA ASN A 76 0.55 8.16 1.73
C ASN A 76 1.27 7.29 0.68
N PRO A 77 2.60 7.43 0.50
CA PRO A 77 3.36 6.65 -0.47
C PRO A 77 3.19 5.13 -0.28
N VAL A 78 3.03 4.42 -1.41
CA VAL A 78 2.89 2.96 -1.45
C VAL A 78 4.00 2.38 -2.31
N ARG A 79 4.59 1.27 -1.85
CA ARG A 79 5.62 0.53 -2.58
C ARG A 79 5.15 -0.90 -2.84
N LEU A 80 5.43 -1.45 -4.02
CA LEU A 80 5.20 -2.84 -4.37
C LEU A 80 6.52 -3.46 -4.86
N ARG A 81 6.98 -4.51 -4.17
CA ARG A 81 8.04 -5.38 -4.67
C ARG A 81 7.42 -6.47 -5.51
N ALA A 82 7.74 -6.50 -6.81
CA ALA A 82 7.27 -7.50 -7.76
C ALA A 82 8.23 -7.57 -8.96
N ASN A 83 8.26 -8.69 -9.69
CA ASN A 83 9.08 -8.84 -10.89
C ASN A 83 10.59 -8.56 -10.68
N GLY A 84 11.11 -8.74 -9.46
CA GLY A 84 12.49 -8.39 -9.09
C GLY A 84 12.77 -6.88 -9.05
N LYS A 85 11.74 -6.02 -8.99
CA LYS A 85 11.84 -4.56 -8.94
C LYS A 85 10.97 -3.97 -7.85
N THR A 86 11.21 -2.70 -7.50
CA THR A 86 10.35 -1.95 -6.60
C THR A 86 9.58 -0.89 -7.39
N TYR A 87 8.26 -1.03 -7.43
CA TYR A 87 7.35 -0.03 -7.95
C TYR A 87 6.92 0.89 -6.80
N SER A 88 6.94 2.21 -7.02
CA SER A 88 6.50 3.19 -6.03
C SER A 88 5.42 4.09 -6.60
N TYR A 89 4.44 4.45 -5.79
CA TYR A 89 3.38 5.37 -6.18
C TYR A 89 3.14 6.40 -5.09
N ASP A 90 3.25 7.67 -5.49
CA ASP A 90 3.01 8.83 -4.65
C ASP A 90 2.28 9.93 -5.43
N ARG A 91 2.28 11.18 -4.91
CA ARG A 91 1.64 12.33 -5.57
C ARG A 91 2.26 12.70 -6.93
N ARG A 92 3.49 12.28 -7.21
CA ARG A 92 4.19 12.51 -8.49
C ARG A 92 3.88 11.42 -9.52
N GLY A 93 3.23 10.33 -9.10
CA GLY A 93 2.81 9.22 -9.96
C GLY A 93 3.62 7.95 -9.73
N LEU A 94 3.59 7.06 -10.73
CA LEU A 94 4.29 5.78 -10.68
C LEU A 94 5.78 5.97 -11.02
N SER A 95 6.66 5.42 -10.18
CA SER A 95 8.08 5.28 -10.45
C SER A 95 8.52 3.83 -10.22
N THR A 96 9.67 3.45 -10.77
CA THR A 96 10.25 2.10 -10.65
C THR A 96 11.73 2.22 -10.32
N SER A 97 12.22 1.39 -9.40
CA SER A 97 13.62 1.26 -9.00
C SER A 97 14.07 -0.19 -9.05
#